data_AF-A0A3D0QEN8-F1
#
_entry.id   AF-A0A3D0QEN8-F1
#
_cell.length_a   1.000
_cell.length_b   1.000
_cell.length_c   1.000
_cell.angle_alpha   90.00
_cell.angle_beta   90.00
_cell.angle_gamma   90.00
#
_symmetry.space_group_name_H-M   'P 1'
#
loop_
_entity.id
_entity.type
_entity.pdbx_description
1 polymer ?
#
loop_
_entity_poly.entity_id
_entity_poly.type
_entity_poly.pdbx_seq_one_letter_code
_entity_poly.pdbx_strand_id
1 'polypeptide(L)'
;QYALGSLQGGILQPIQQHTWDATYVSDKPNNTIFTLHPFFSGKELATFFPEEQKFLSDEVNRYHLVYTNPNKWNSSSPYEQTFQHKNTIIVLYNLDETAQQPHIDGFFPKNLDEREIHNSGWIICRAGSVFIAVYPLKPSEWIEEGVNWRWRSNEKQNGVVVEVGSTDEDESYQAFKSRVAQLHPEIINAGKAFTVQYKTRHGDSMRFTFGGKRVLNGQTISFHTYKFFNGPFVQSERGSGVVRMTYKNAVRELDFKKALVREWQQ
;
A
#
# COMPACT_ATOMS: atom_id res chain seq x y z
N GLN A 1 -2.33 2.03 18.00
CA GLN A 1 -3.04 2.64 16.84
C GLN A 1 -2.23 2.40 15.58
N TYR A 2 -2.90 2.32 14.43
CA TYR A 2 -2.26 2.11 13.14
C TYR A 2 -2.96 2.92 12.04
N ALA A 3 -2.30 3.03 10.89
CA ALA A 3 -2.85 3.50 9.64
C ALA A 3 -2.49 2.51 8.54
N LEU A 4 -3.50 2.06 7.79
CA LEU A 4 -3.31 1.37 6.52
C LEU A 4 -3.62 2.37 5.40
N GLY A 5 -2.58 2.81 4.69
CA GLY A 5 -2.68 3.80 3.62
C GLY A 5 -2.34 3.19 2.27
N SER A 6 -2.98 3.68 1.21
CA SER A 6 -2.59 3.32 -0.17
C SER A 6 -2.96 4.39 -1.20
N LEU A 7 -2.19 4.38 -2.28
CA LEU A 7 -2.50 4.98 -3.57
C LEU A 7 -3.02 3.87 -4.49
N GLN A 8 -3.86 4.22 -5.46
CA GLN A 8 -4.44 3.25 -6.40
C GLN A 8 -3.39 2.58 -7.31
N GLY A 9 -2.18 3.13 -7.37
CA GLY A 9 -1.06 2.75 -8.22
C GLY A 9 -0.62 3.92 -9.12
N GLY A 10 0.31 3.63 -10.02
CA GLY A 10 0.85 4.62 -10.96
C GLY A 10 1.95 5.49 -10.36
N ILE A 11 2.40 6.46 -11.15
CA ILE A 11 3.57 7.29 -10.85
C ILE A 11 3.08 8.67 -10.42
N LEU A 12 3.17 8.95 -9.11
CA LEU A 12 2.87 10.26 -8.53
C LEU A 12 4.15 11.03 -8.19
N GLN A 13 5.12 10.37 -7.55
CA GLN A 13 6.40 10.98 -7.13
C GLN A 13 7.58 10.02 -7.36
N PRO A 14 8.35 10.16 -8.46
CA PRO A 14 9.31 9.17 -8.91
C PRO A 14 10.44 8.83 -7.94
N ILE A 15 10.76 9.79 -7.05
CA ILE A 15 11.88 9.66 -6.13
C ILE A 15 11.43 9.26 -4.72
N GLN A 16 10.21 9.60 -4.31
CA GLN A 16 9.80 9.52 -2.90
C GLN A 16 8.54 8.68 -2.66
N GLN A 17 7.95 8.13 -3.73
CA GLN A 17 6.69 7.42 -3.59
C GLN A 17 6.83 6.14 -2.76
N HIS A 18 5.81 5.95 -1.94
CA HIS A 18 5.48 4.73 -1.26
C HIS A 18 4.00 4.45 -1.54
N THR A 19 3.70 3.42 -2.33
CA THR A 19 2.34 3.20 -2.85
C THR A 19 1.36 2.77 -1.77
N TRP A 20 1.80 2.01 -0.77
CA TRP A 20 0.98 1.60 0.36
C TRP A 20 1.87 1.22 1.53
N ASP A 21 1.33 1.31 2.74
CA ASP A 21 1.97 0.79 3.93
C ASP A 21 0.99 0.58 5.08
N ALA A 22 1.37 -0.32 5.99
CA ALA A 22 0.80 -0.42 7.32
C ALA A 22 1.77 0.22 8.32
N THR A 23 1.49 1.45 8.73
CA THR A 23 2.25 2.17 9.78
C THR A 23 1.54 2.05 11.13
N TYR A 24 2.30 1.89 12.20
CA TYR A 24 1.75 1.71 13.56
C TYR A 24 2.50 2.52 14.60
N VAL A 25 1.82 2.90 15.67
CA VAL A 25 2.46 3.67 16.76
C VAL A 25 3.44 2.76 17.51
N SER A 26 4.70 3.18 17.57
CA SER A 26 5.77 2.53 18.34
C SER A 26 6.77 3.58 18.82
N ASP A 27 7.42 3.30 19.95
CA ASP A 27 8.59 4.01 20.46
C ASP A 27 9.89 3.64 19.72
N LYS A 28 9.86 2.57 18.91
CA LYS A 28 10.98 2.08 18.09
C LYS A 28 10.89 2.63 16.65
N PRO A 29 12.03 2.90 15.98
CA PRO A 29 12.04 3.35 14.59
C PRO A 29 11.59 2.24 13.61
N ASN A 30 11.28 2.61 12.36
CA ASN A 30 10.90 1.69 11.27
C ASN A 30 9.57 0.97 11.48
N ASN A 31 8.59 1.67 12.05
CA ASN A 31 7.26 1.20 12.43
C ASN A 31 6.29 1.06 11.24
N THR A 32 6.72 0.38 10.19
CA THR A 32 5.98 0.22 8.93
C THR A 32 6.20 -1.17 8.31
N ILE A 33 5.19 -1.71 7.65
CA ILE A 33 5.28 -2.90 6.77
C ILE A 33 4.70 -2.54 5.42
N PHE A 34 5.41 -2.90 4.36
CA PHE A 34 5.01 -2.65 2.98
C PHE A 34 5.71 -3.59 2.01
N THR A 35 5.26 -3.57 0.75
CA THR A 35 5.97 -4.17 -0.39
C THR A 35 6.10 -3.17 -1.51
N LEU A 36 7.09 -3.35 -2.37
CA LEU A 36 7.26 -2.57 -3.60
C LEU A 36 7.96 -3.37 -4.69
N HIS A 37 7.85 -2.89 -5.93
CA HIS A 37 8.73 -3.24 -7.03
C HIS A 37 9.74 -2.10 -7.22
N PRO A 38 11.06 -2.31 -7.11
CA PRO A 38 12.04 -1.26 -7.30
C PRO A 38 12.09 -0.87 -8.78
N PHE A 39 11.58 0.32 -9.11
CA PHE A 39 11.48 0.81 -10.48
C PHE A 39 12.21 2.13 -10.62
N PHE A 40 12.88 2.33 -11.75
CA PHE A 40 13.39 3.64 -12.11
C PHE A 40 13.24 3.86 -13.61
N SER A 41 13.03 5.11 -14.00
CA SER A 41 13.03 5.49 -15.42
C SER A 41 13.45 6.93 -15.62
N GLY A 42 14.10 7.22 -16.74
CA GLY A 42 14.27 8.61 -17.18
C GLY A 42 12.93 9.24 -17.54
N LYS A 43 11.94 8.45 -17.97
CA LYS A 43 10.62 8.93 -18.38
C LYS A 43 9.84 9.56 -17.24
N GLU A 44 9.88 8.95 -16.06
CA GLU A 44 9.21 9.51 -14.88
C GLU A 44 9.91 10.76 -14.38
N LEU A 45 11.24 10.80 -14.44
CA LEU A 45 12.03 11.98 -14.10
C LEU A 45 11.77 13.15 -15.05
N ALA A 46 11.57 12.90 -16.34
CA ALA A 46 11.27 13.94 -17.33
C ALA A 46 9.94 14.68 -17.05
N THR A 47 9.12 14.19 -16.11
CA THR A 47 7.93 14.91 -15.63
C THR A 47 8.29 16.05 -14.66
N PHE A 48 9.49 16.02 -14.07
CA PHE A 48 9.93 16.93 -13.00
C PHE A 48 11.24 17.67 -13.32
N PHE A 49 12.02 17.15 -14.26
CA PHE A 49 13.35 17.64 -14.60
C PHE A 49 13.42 18.05 -16.07
N PRO A 50 14.07 19.19 -16.40
CA PRO A 50 14.14 19.71 -17.77
C PRO A 50 15.17 18.99 -18.66
N GLU A 51 16.06 18.16 -18.12
CA GLU A 51 17.13 17.50 -18.86
C GLU A 51 16.61 16.35 -19.76
N GLU A 52 17.44 15.96 -20.73
CA GLU A 52 17.12 14.90 -21.69
C GLU A 52 16.90 13.55 -21.01
N GLN A 53 15.77 12.90 -21.32
CA GLN A 53 15.30 11.66 -20.68
C GLN A 53 16.38 10.57 -20.57
N LYS A 54 17.23 10.46 -21.58
CA LYS A 54 18.29 9.44 -21.65
C LYS A 54 19.39 9.61 -20.60
N PHE A 55 19.60 10.82 -20.06
CA PHE A 55 20.63 11.11 -19.07
C PHE A 55 20.08 11.21 -17.64
N LEU A 56 18.78 11.44 -17.50
CA LEU A 56 18.15 11.75 -16.22
C LEU A 56 18.37 10.69 -15.13
N SER A 57 18.26 9.40 -15.45
CA SER A 57 18.49 8.36 -14.44
C SER A 57 19.90 8.38 -13.88
N ASP A 58 20.91 8.56 -14.74
CA ASP A 58 22.31 8.61 -14.34
C ASP A 58 22.61 9.89 -13.55
N GLU A 59 22.05 11.02 -13.97
CA GLU A 59 22.21 12.30 -13.31
C GLU A 59 21.58 12.31 -11.91
N VAL A 60 20.34 11.86 -11.79
CA VAL A 60 19.67 11.72 -10.49
C VAL A 60 20.43 10.74 -9.61
N ASN A 61 20.93 9.63 -10.15
CA ASN A 61 21.67 8.66 -9.34
C ASN A 61 23.00 9.19 -8.80
N ARG A 62 23.61 10.22 -9.42
CA ARG A 62 24.81 10.89 -8.87
C ARG A 62 24.53 11.64 -7.57
N TYR A 63 23.32 12.16 -7.40
CA TYR A 63 22.92 12.94 -6.22
C TYR A 63 22.03 12.15 -5.25
N HIS A 64 21.29 11.17 -5.76
CA HIS A 64 20.45 10.24 -5.02
C HIS A 64 20.93 8.81 -5.31
N LEU A 65 22.01 8.40 -4.63
CA LEU A 65 22.76 7.14 -4.82
C LEU A 65 21.92 5.85 -4.76
N VAL A 66 20.64 5.95 -4.41
CA VAL A 66 19.70 4.84 -4.29
C VAL A 66 18.73 4.74 -5.48
N TYR A 67 18.72 5.69 -6.41
CA TYR A 67 17.66 5.78 -7.43
C TYR A 67 17.62 4.56 -8.36
N THR A 68 18.78 4.11 -8.84
CA THR A 68 18.89 2.91 -9.70
C THR A 68 19.14 1.62 -8.92
N ASN A 69 19.20 1.70 -7.58
CA ASN A 69 19.56 0.57 -6.74
C ASN A 69 18.45 -0.50 -6.75
N PRO A 70 18.75 -1.77 -7.07
CA PRO A 70 17.79 -2.88 -7.03
C PRO A 70 17.15 -3.14 -5.66
N ASN A 71 17.76 -2.63 -4.59
CA ASN A 71 17.37 -2.88 -3.21
C ASN A 71 16.75 -1.64 -2.53
N LYS A 72 16.42 -0.60 -3.30
CA LYS A 72 15.86 0.66 -2.77
C LYS A 72 14.49 0.45 -2.12
N TRP A 73 14.16 1.29 -1.14
CA TRP A 73 12.91 1.21 -0.36
C TRP A 73 11.86 2.26 -0.75
N ASN A 74 12.10 2.98 -1.84
CA ASN A 74 11.27 4.04 -2.39
C ASN A 74 11.06 3.78 -3.89
N SER A 75 9.81 3.73 -4.33
CA SER A 75 9.50 3.37 -5.72
C SER A 75 8.08 3.76 -6.12
N SER A 76 7.95 4.21 -7.36
CA SER A 76 6.69 4.47 -8.07
C SER A 76 6.57 3.53 -9.26
N SER A 77 6.38 2.23 -9.00
CA SER A 77 6.33 1.26 -10.08
C SER A 77 5.05 1.38 -10.91
N PRO A 78 5.13 1.49 -12.25
CA PRO A 78 3.94 1.38 -13.11
C PRO A 78 3.35 -0.04 -13.10
N TYR A 79 4.11 -1.01 -12.61
CA TYR A 79 3.71 -2.40 -12.46
C TYR A 79 3.01 -2.69 -11.14
N GLU A 80 2.70 -1.68 -10.33
CA GLU A 80 2.08 -1.83 -9.01
C GLU A 80 0.69 -1.16 -8.97
N GLN A 81 -0.30 -1.90 -8.47
CA GLN A 81 -1.64 -1.36 -8.21
C GLN A 81 -2.22 -1.94 -6.93
N THR A 82 -3.07 -1.18 -6.27
CA THR A 82 -3.69 -1.58 -5.01
C THR A 82 -5.21 -1.58 -5.09
N PHE A 83 -5.83 -2.36 -4.21
CA PHE A 83 -7.23 -2.27 -3.86
C PHE A 83 -7.39 -2.42 -2.36
N GLN A 84 -7.64 -1.30 -1.68
CA GLN A 84 -7.89 -1.26 -0.24
C GLN A 84 -9.39 -1.15 0.04
N HIS A 85 -9.85 -1.87 1.05
CA HIS A 85 -11.16 -1.73 1.68
C HIS A 85 -11.02 -1.87 3.19
N LYS A 86 -11.34 -0.81 3.94
CA LYS A 86 -11.14 -0.73 5.38
C LYS A 86 -9.70 -1.15 5.75
N ASN A 87 -9.57 -2.21 6.56
CA ASN A 87 -8.33 -2.70 7.15
C ASN A 87 -7.70 -3.82 6.32
N THR A 88 -8.17 -4.00 5.08
CA THR A 88 -7.69 -5.02 4.14
C THR A 88 -7.19 -4.36 2.87
N ILE A 89 -6.08 -4.84 2.33
CA ILE A 89 -5.57 -4.41 1.02
C ILE A 89 -5.10 -5.61 0.19
N ILE A 90 -5.40 -5.58 -1.10
CA ILE A 90 -4.79 -6.44 -2.12
C ILE A 90 -3.82 -5.58 -2.92
N VAL A 91 -2.58 -6.00 -3.03
CA VAL A 91 -1.54 -5.34 -3.82
C VAL A 91 -1.09 -6.30 -4.91
N LEU A 92 -1.18 -5.85 -6.16
CA LEU A 92 -0.81 -6.67 -7.31
C LEU A 92 0.34 -6.03 -8.07
N TYR A 93 1.27 -6.89 -8.47
CA TYR A 93 2.39 -6.61 -9.33
C TYR A 93 2.28 -7.42 -10.62
N ASN A 94 2.38 -6.76 -11.77
CA ASN A 94 2.32 -7.41 -13.07
C ASN A 94 3.45 -6.87 -13.97
N LEU A 95 4.65 -7.38 -13.75
CA LEU A 95 5.87 -6.98 -14.42
C LEU A 95 5.88 -7.55 -15.84
N ASP A 96 6.20 -6.72 -16.83
CA ASP A 96 6.43 -7.16 -18.20
C ASP A 96 7.89 -7.57 -18.45
N GLU A 97 8.19 -8.02 -19.68
CA GLU A 97 9.53 -8.42 -20.08
C GLU A 97 10.56 -7.27 -20.11
N THR A 98 10.12 -6.03 -20.02
CA THR A 98 10.98 -4.84 -20.03
C THR A 98 11.31 -4.33 -18.63
N ALA A 99 10.73 -4.93 -17.59
CA ALA A 99 11.02 -4.59 -16.20
C ALA A 99 12.50 -4.87 -15.88
N GLN A 100 13.23 -3.80 -15.53
CA GLN A 100 14.67 -3.85 -15.28
C GLN A 100 15.04 -4.65 -14.02
N GLN A 101 14.15 -4.64 -13.02
CA GLN A 101 14.34 -5.25 -11.71
C GLN A 101 13.21 -6.27 -11.49
N PRO A 102 13.30 -7.50 -12.01
CA PRO A 102 12.17 -8.43 -12.08
C PRO A 102 11.84 -9.10 -10.73
N HIS A 103 11.76 -8.32 -9.66
CA HIS A 103 11.48 -8.78 -8.30
C HIS A 103 10.64 -7.76 -7.54
N ILE A 104 9.97 -8.25 -6.50
CA ILE A 104 9.32 -7.41 -5.50
C ILE A 104 9.95 -7.65 -4.14
N ASP A 105 10.04 -6.58 -3.36
CA ASP A 105 10.60 -6.59 -2.01
C ASP A 105 9.54 -6.21 -0.99
N GLY A 106 9.62 -6.80 0.20
CA GLY A 106 8.81 -6.49 1.36
C GLY A 106 9.67 -6.11 2.54
N PHE A 107 9.32 -5.01 3.20
CA PHE A 107 10.01 -4.52 4.38
C PHE A 107 9.29 -5.02 5.64
N PHE A 108 9.95 -5.89 6.41
CA PHE A 108 9.47 -6.37 7.71
C PHE A 108 10.45 -5.95 8.80
N PRO A 109 10.12 -4.98 9.66
CA PRO A 109 11.09 -4.42 10.56
C PRO A 109 11.48 -5.39 11.67
N LYS A 110 12.73 -5.32 12.13
CA LYS A 110 13.24 -6.15 13.24
C LYS A 110 12.71 -5.73 14.60
N ASN A 111 12.01 -4.59 14.67
CA ASN A 111 11.45 -4.05 15.91
C ASN A 111 10.10 -4.69 16.29
N LEU A 112 9.54 -5.56 15.43
CA LEU A 112 8.32 -6.32 15.69
C LEU A 112 8.47 -7.16 16.95
N ASP A 113 7.41 -7.24 17.76
CA ASP A 113 7.40 -8.10 18.94
C ASP A 113 7.31 -9.58 18.52
N GLU A 114 6.54 -9.86 17.46
CA GLU A 114 6.41 -11.20 16.88
C GLU A 114 6.36 -11.11 15.35
N ARG A 115 6.98 -12.09 14.68
CA ARG A 115 6.88 -12.35 13.24
C ARG A 115 6.89 -13.86 13.03
N GLU A 116 5.76 -14.42 12.66
CA GLU A 116 5.57 -15.86 12.48
C GLU A 116 5.20 -16.16 11.03
N ILE A 117 5.89 -17.14 10.43
CA ILE A 117 5.48 -17.72 9.15
C ILE A 117 4.55 -18.89 9.49
N HIS A 118 3.24 -18.65 9.45
CA HIS A 118 2.25 -19.63 9.86
C HIS A 118 2.03 -20.69 8.77
N ASN A 119 1.68 -21.92 9.16
CA ASN A 119 1.46 -23.04 8.24
C ASN A 119 0.34 -22.81 7.21
N SER A 120 -0.55 -21.84 7.45
CA SER A 120 -1.57 -21.42 6.48
C SER A 120 -1.03 -20.53 5.35
N GLY A 121 0.27 -20.20 5.35
CA GLY A 121 0.90 -19.30 4.38
C GLY A 121 0.89 -17.82 4.77
N TRP A 122 0.21 -17.45 5.85
CA TRP A 122 0.21 -16.09 6.37
C TRP A 122 1.49 -15.80 7.16
N ILE A 123 2.10 -14.65 6.90
CA ILE A 123 3.13 -14.04 7.75
C ILE A 123 2.40 -13.16 8.75
N ILE A 124 2.36 -13.57 10.02
CA ILE A 124 1.55 -12.94 11.06
C ILE A 124 2.50 -12.23 12.03
N CYS A 125 2.28 -10.93 12.21
CA CYS A 125 3.15 -10.04 12.95
C CYS A 125 2.37 -9.35 14.09
N ARG A 126 3.09 -9.02 15.16
CA ARG A 126 2.58 -8.20 16.27
C ARG A 126 3.55 -7.07 16.59
N ALA A 127 3.01 -5.88 16.80
CA ALA A 127 3.72 -4.72 17.34
C ALA A 127 2.83 -4.04 18.39
N GLY A 128 3.12 -4.29 19.67
CA GLY A 128 2.30 -3.84 20.79
C GLY A 128 0.85 -4.31 20.63
N SER A 129 -0.05 -3.33 20.47
CA SER A 129 -1.50 -3.53 20.33
C SER A 129 -1.97 -3.70 18.88
N VAL A 130 -1.07 -3.72 17.90
CA VAL A 130 -1.37 -3.81 16.46
C VAL A 130 -0.96 -5.18 15.91
N PHE A 131 -1.83 -5.74 15.08
CA PHE A 131 -1.64 -7.04 14.43
C PHE A 131 -1.65 -6.87 12.91
N ILE A 132 -0.68 -7.46 12.23
CA ILE A 132 -0.56 -7.37 10.77
C ILE A 132 -0.37 -8.78 10.22
N ALA A 133 -1.21 -9.19 9.29
CA ALA A 133 -1.03 -10.43 8.55
C ALA A 133 -0.80 -10.13 7.08
N VAL A 134 0.26 -10.68 6.51
CA VAL A 134 0.61 -10.56 5.08
C VAL A 134 0.57 -11.95 4.46
N TYR A 135 -0.22 -12.14 3.40
CA TYR A 135 -0.27 -13.36 2.61
C TYR A 135 0.45 -13.15 1.28
N PRO A 136 1.64 -13.75 1.10
CA PRO A 136 2.30 -13.80 -0.20
C PRO A 136 1.51 -14.64 -1.21
N LEU A 137 1.26 -14.11 -2.41
CA LEU A 137 0.63 -14.88 -3.48
C LEU A 137 1.59 -15.83 -4.19
N LYS A 138 2.90 -15.64 -4.00
CA LYS A 138 3.96 -16.38 -4.66
C LYS A 138 5.10 -16.72 -3.69
N PRO A 139 5.93 -17.74 -4.01
CA PRO A 139 7.11 -18.07 -3.23
C PRO A 139 8.10 -16.91 -3.11
N SER A 140 8.89 -16.96 -2.05
CA SER A 140 9.80 -15.88 -1.69
C SER A 140 10.96 -16.38 -0.85
N GLU A 141 12.00 -15.58 -0.78
CA GLU A 141 13.11 -15.75 0.14
C GLU A 141 13.13 -14.64 1.20
N TRP A 142 13.82 -14.92 2.31
CA TRP A 142 14.08 -13.95 3.37
C TRP A 142 15.57 -13.62 3.39
N ILE A 143 15.86 -12.32 3.33
CA ILE A 143 17.21 -11.77 3.40
C ILE A 143 17.27 -10.92 4.67
N GLU A 144 18.27 -11.19 5.51
CA GLU A 144 18.45 -10.42 6.73
C GLU A 144 19.22 -9.14 6.45
N GLU A 145 18.68 -7.99 6.88
CA GLU A 145 19.32 -6.68 6.77
C GLU A 145 19.50 -6.06 8.17
N GLY A 146 20.13 -4.89 8.24
CA GLY A 146 20.43 -4.25 9.52
C GLY A 146 19.19 -3.95 10.36
N VAL A 147 18.13 -3.41 9.74
CA VAL A 147 16.92 -2.92 10.45
C VAL A 147 15.66 -3.73 10.16
N ASN A 148 15.71 -4.64 9.20
CA ASN A 148 14.55 -5.39 8.69
C ASN A 148 14.94 -6.80 8.22
N TRP A 149 13.91 -7.60 7.99
CA TRP A 149 13.92 -8.77 7.14
C TRP A 149 13.37 -8.33 5.78
N ARG A 150 14.17 -8.43 4.73
CA ARG A 150 13.70 -8.25 3.36
C ARG A 150 13.05 -9.55 2.91
N TRP A 151 11.77 -9.45 2.58
CA TRP A 151 11.04 -10.49 1.85
C TRP A 151 11.26 -10.24 0.36
N ARG A 152 11.75 -11.20 -0.42
CA ARG A 152 11.97 -11.02 -1.87
C ARG A 152 11.28 -12.10 -2.68
N SER A 153 10.59 -11.72 -3.74
CA SER A 153 9.97 -12.66 -4.68
C SER A 153 10.25 -12.26 -6.13
N ASN A 154 10.70 -13.23 -6.93
CA ASN A 154 11.15 -13.03 -8.31
C ASN A 154 10.07 -13.37 -9.36
N GLU A 155 8.84 -13.63 -8.92
CA GLU A 155 7.73 -13.90 -9.83
C GLU A 155 7.22 -12.60 -10.44
N LYS A 156 7.15 -12.54 -11.78
CA LYS A 156 6.69 -11.34 -12.53
C LYS A 156 5.22 -11.00 -12.28
N GLN A 157 4.39 -12.00 -12.01
CA GLN A 157 2.99 -11.83 -11.66
C GLN A 157 2.79 -12.23 -10.22
N ASN A 158 2.55 -11.25 -9.37
CA ASN A 158 2.73 -11.41 -7.95
C ASN A 158 1.88 -10.43 -7.16
N GLY A 159 1.84 -10.59 -5.85
CA GLY A 159 1.12 -9.69 -4.99
C GLY A 159 1.09 -10.18 -3.56
N VAL A 160 0.47 -9.36 -2.73
CA VAL A 160 0.19 -9.67 -1.34
C VAL A 160 -1.24 -9.30 -1.01
N VAL A 161 -1.82 -10.05 -0.07
CA VAL A 161 -3.01 -9.62 0.65
C VAL A 161 -2.61 -9.28 2.07
N VAL A 162 -3.08 -8.15 2.60
CA VAL A 162 -2.77 -7.72 3.95
C VAL A 162 -4.04 -7.48 4.72
N GLU A 163 -4.08 -7.99 5.94
CA GLU A 163 -5.09 -7.71 6.95
C GLU A 163 -4.42 -7.01 8.14
N VAL A 164 -5.01 -5.91 8.58
CA VAL A 164 -4.54 -5.18 9.77
C VAL A 164 -5.63 -5.20 10.83
N GLY A 165 -5.20 -5.32 12.07
CA GLY A 165 -6.05 -5.40 13.25
C GLY A 165 -5.41 -4.75 14.47
N SER A 166 -6.14 -4.71 15.56
CA SER A 166 -5.62 -4.21 16.83
C SER A 166 -6.42 -4.77 18.00
N THR A 167 -5.94 -4.60 19.23
CA THR A 167 -6.68 -4.97 20.44
C THR A 167 -8.05 -4.29 20.58
N ASP A 168 -8.25 -3.16 19.90
CA ASP A 168 -9.53 -2.42 19.93
C ASP A 168 -10.56 -3.02 18.96
N GLU A 169 -10.08 -3.74 17.93
CA GLU A 169 -10.89 -4.35 16.86
C GLU A 169 -10.98 -5.88 16.99
N ASP A 170 -10.00 -6.47 17.65
CA ASP A 170 -9.78 -7.90 17.77
C ASP A 170 -9.52 -8.25 19.23
N GLU A 171 -10.24 -9.24 19.76
CA GLU A 171 -10.18 -9.63 21.18
C GLU A 171 -8.75 -9.89 21.69
N SER A 172 -7.89 -10.45 20.84
CA SER A 172 -6.48 -10.69 21.12
C SER A 172 -5.69 -10.98 19.84
N TYR A 173 -4.36 -10.99 19.96
CA TYR A 173 -3.47 -11.45 18.89
C TYR A 173 -3.80 -12.89 18.44
N GLN A 174 -4.12 -13.77 19.39
CA GLN A 174 -4.49 -15.16 19.08
C GLN A 174 -5.84 -15.22 18.33
N ALA A 175 -6.83 -14.43 18.74
CA ALA A 175 -8.11 -14.35 18.03
C ALA A 175 -7.97 -13.77 16.61
N PHE A 176 -7.08 -12.79 16.42
CA PHE A 176 -6.72 -12.29 15.09
C PHE A 176 -6.05 -13.39 14.26
N LYS A 177 -5.00 -14.02 14.80
CA LYS A 177 -4.25 -15.12 14.16
C LYS A 177 -5.16 -16.26 13.73
N SER A 178 -6.02 -16.76 14.62
CA SER A 178 -6.95 -17.85 14.32
C SER A 178 -7.94 -17.50 13.22
N ARG A 179 -8.39 -16.24 13.14
CA ARG A 179 -9.29 -15.78 12.07
C ARG A 179 -8.57 -15.69 10.73
N VAL A 180 -7.41 -15.04 10.66
CA VAL A 180 -6.68 -14.89 9.39
C VAL A 180 -6.20 -16.24 8.85
N ALA A 181 -5.81 -17.17 9.73
CA ALA A 181 -5.37 -18.51 9.35
C ALA A 181 -6.43 -19.35 8.60
N GLN A 182 -7.72 -18.98 8.69
CA GLN A 182 -8.80 -19.64 7.94
C GLN A 182 -9.03 -19.03 6.56
N LEU A 183 -8.45 -17.86 6.27
CA LEU A 183 -8.66 -17.11 5.04
C LEU A 183 -7.59 -17.47 4.01
N HIS A 184 -8.00 -17.65 2.76
CA HIS A 184 -7.12 -18.04 1.67
C HIS A 184 -7.41 -17.15 0.45
N PRO A 185 -6.49 -16.25 0.07
CA PRO A 185 -6.56 -15.56 -1.22
C PRO A 185 -6.47 -16.54 -2.39
N GLU A 186 -7.25 -16.31 -3.43
CA GLU A 186 -7.30 -17.15 -4.61
C GLU A 186 -6.82 -16.38 -5.85
N ILE A 187 -5.85 -16.94 -6.58
CA ILE A 187 -5.47 -16.44 -7.91
C ILE A 187 -6.46 -17.03 -8.92
N ILE A 188 -7.36 -16.18 -9.43
CA ILE A 188 -8.40 -16.57 -10.39
C ILE A 188 -7.85 -16.62 -11.83
N ASN A 189 -6.83 -15.80 -12.13
CA ASN A 189 -6.18 -15.78 -13.44
C ASN A 189 -4.71 -15.38 -13.31
N ALA A 190 -3.81 -16.17 -13.89
CA ALA A 190 -2.36 -15.99 -13.90
C ALA A 190 -1.81 -15.58 -15.28
N GLY A 191 -2.52 -14.70 -15.99
CA GLY A 191 -2.10 -14.15 -17.29
C GLY A 191 -2.11 -12.63 -17.30
N LYS A 192 -2.12 -11.98 -18.48
CA LYS A 192 -2.10 -10.50 -18.59
C LYS A 192 -3.17 -9.80 -17.74
N ALA A 193 -4.30 -10.47 -17.52
CA ALA A 193 -5.34 -10.05 -16.59
C ALA A 193 -5.16 -10.70 -15.20
N PHE A 194 -4.01 -10.49 -14.56
CA PHE A 194 -3.69 -11.09 -13.27
C PHE A 194 -4.77 -10.71 -12.25
N THR A 195 -5.52 -11.70 -11.78
CA THR A 195 -6.75 -11.48 -11.01
C THR A 195 -6.73 -12.28 -9.72
N VAL A 196 -7.02 -11.61 -8.62
CA VAL A 196 -7.09 -12.18 -7.27
C VAL A 196 -8.48 -11.96 -6.69
N GLN A 197 -8.99 -12.98 -6.02
CA GLN A 197 -10.21 -12.89 -5.22
C GLN A 197 -9.86 -13.20 -3.76
N TYR A 198 -10.47 -12.44 -2.85
CA TYR A 198 -10.25 -12.57 -1.43
C TYR A 198 -11.53 -12.26 -0.66
N LYS A 199 -11.78 -13.02 0.41
CA LYS A 199 -12.79 -12.71 1.41
C LYS A 199 -12.08 -12.19 2.65
N THR A 200 -12.37 -10.94 3.01
CA THR A 200 -11.77 -10.29 4.18
C THR A 200 -12.17 -10.99 5.47
N ARG A 201 -11.42 -10.73 6.54
CA ARG A 201 -11.73 -11.20 7.90
C ARG A 201 -13.10 -10.74 8.41
N HIS A 202 -13.65 -9.68 7.82
CA HIS A 202 -14.97 -9.12 8.12
C HIS A 202 -16.09 -9.62 7.19
N GLY A 203 -15.77 -10.53 6.27
CA GLY A 203 -16.74 -11.17 5.39
C GLY A 203 -17.00 -10.46 4.06
N ASP A 204 -16.47 -9.26 3.85
CA ASP A 204 -16.53 -8.54 2.58
C ASP A 204 -15.72 -9.29 1.49
N SER A 205 -16.26 -9.36 0.27
CA SER A 205 -15.62 -10.01 -0.88
C SER A 205 -14.96 -8.98 -1.79
N MET A 206 -13.69 -9.17 -2.07
CA MET A 206 -12.88 -8.33 -2.95
C MET A 206 -12.41 -9.15 -4.15
N ARG A 207 -12.59 -8.62 -5.36
CA ARG A 207 -11.96 -9.14 -6.58
C ARG A 207 -11.20 -8.03 -7.27
N PHE A 208 -9.93 -8.28 -7.56
CA PHE A 208 -9.04 -7.30 -8.14
C PHE A 208 -8.32 -7.86 -9.36
N THR A 209 -8.48 -7.20 -10.51
CA THR A 209 -7.70 -7.47 -11.72
C THR A 209 -6.72 -6.34 -11.97
N PHE A 210 -5.43 -6.66 -12.13
CA PHE A 210 -4.41 -5.68 -12.50
C PHE A 210 -4.77 -4.99 -13.83
N GLY A 211 -4.72 -3.67 -13.88
CA GLY A 211 -5.14 -2.88 -15.05
C GLY A 211 -6.65 -2.94 -15.34
N GLY A 212 -7.43 -3.56 -14.45
CA GLY A 212 -8.84 -3.84 -14.63
C GLY A 212 -9.71 -3.32 -13.50
N LYS A 213 -10.86 -3.99 -13.33
CA LYS A 213 -11.88 -3.61 -12.36
C LYS A 213 -11.49 -4.03 -10.95
N ARG A 214 -11.90 -3.21 -9.98
CA ARG A 214 -11.97 -3.55 -8.56
C ARG A 214 -13.43 -3.78 -8.22
N VAL A 215 -13.74 -4.95 -7.69
CA VAL A 215 -15.11 -5.36 -7.38
C VAL A 215 -15.20 -5.64 -5.88
N LEU A 216 -16.09 -4.93 -5.21
CA LEU A 216 -16.41 -5.09 -3.79
C LEU A 216 -17.83 -5.63 -3.65
N ASN A 217 -18.01 -6.77 -3.00
CA ASN A 217 -19.33 -7.37 -2.77
C ASN A 217 -20.19 -7.47 -4.05
N GLY A 218 -19.57 -7.84 -5.16
CA GLY A 218 -20.21 -7.95 -6.48
C GLY A 218 -20.38 -6.62 -7.23
N GLN A 219 -20.09 -5.47 -6.62
CA GLN A 219 -20.21 -4.16 -7.23
C GLN A 219 -18.86 -3.62 -7.70
N THR A 220 -18.79 -3.12 -8.94
CA THR A 220 -17.56 -2.49 -9.44
C THR A 220 -17.38 -1.12 -8.80
N ILE A 221 -16.21 -0.88 -8.20
CA ILE A 221 -15.83 0.41 -7.66
C ILE A 221 -15.57 1.39 -8.80
N SER A 222 -16.22 2.54 -8.75
CA SER A 222 -15.94 3.68 -9.65
C SER A 222 -15.17 4.74 -8.88
N PHE A 223 -14.00 5.10 -9.38
CA PHE A 223 -13.19 6.17 -8.81
C PHE A 223 -13.65 7.57 -9.22
N HIS A 224 -14.53 7.68 -10.22
CA HIS A 224 -15.07 8.97 -10.66
C HIS A 224 -15.92 9.64 -9.58
N THR A 225 -16.49 8.85 -8.66
CA THR A 225 -17.33 9.35 -7.56
C THR A 225 -16.54 9.58 -6.27
N TYR A 226 -15.21 9.38 -6.28
CA TYR A 226 -14.39 9.62 -5.11
C TYR A 226 -14.29 11.12 -4.83
N LYS A 227 -14.49 11.47 -3.57
CA LYS A 227 -14.23 12.81 -3.05
C LYS A 227 -12.73 13.08 -3.03
N PHE A 228 -12.36 14.36 -2.97
CA PHE A 228 -10.97 14.76 -2.77
C PHE A 228 -10.49 14.39 -1.36
N PHE A 229 -11.33 14.64 -0.35
CA PHE A 229 -11.17 14.09 0.99
C PHE A 229 -12.47 13.45 1.44
N ASN A 230 -12.38 12.25 2.04
CA ASN A 230 -13.53 11.52 2.59
C ASN A 230 -13.18 10.86 3.93
N GLY A 231 -12.52 11.59 4.82
CA GLY A 231 -12.17 11.13 6.16
C GLY A 231 -13.20 11.56 7.21
N PRO A 232 -13.15 10.98 8.42
CA PRO A 232 -14.01 11.40 9.53
C PRO A 232 -13.75 12.85 9.98
N PHE A 233 -12.51 13.34 9.77
CA PHE A 233 -12.09 14.68 10.20
C PHE A 233 -11.98 15.68 9.04
N VAL A 234 -11.91 15.22 7.79
CA VAL A 234 -11.72 16.08 6.62
C VAL A 234 -12.56 15.59 5.45
N GLN A 235 -13.36 16.49 4.87
CA GLN A 235 -14.28 16.23 3.76
C GLN A 235 -14.10 17.29 2.67
N SER A 236 -14.07 16.89 1.40
CA SER A 236 -13.99 17.81 0.27
C SER A 236 -14.39 17.14 -1.03
N GLU A 237 -15.30 17.74 -1.79
CA GLU A 237 -15.64 17.26 -3.13
C GLU A 237 -14.55 17.63 -4.15
N ARG A 238 -14.28 16.75 -5.11
CA ARG A 238 -13.28 17.00 -6.16
C ARG A 238 -13.62 18.27 -6.94
N GLY A 239 -12.66 19.19 -7.03
CA GLY A 239 -12.83 20.47 -7.75
C GLY A 239 -13.75 21.49 -7.06
N SER A 240 -14.25 21.20 -5.87
CA SER A 240 -15.08 22.16 -5.12
C SER A 240 -14.30 23.41 -4.73
N GLY A 241 -13.00 23.26 -4.42
CA GLY A 241 -12.22 24.31 -3.76
C GLY A 241 -12.67 24.53 -2.31
N VAL A 242 -13.42 23.60 -1.72
CA VAL A 242 -13.94 23.69 -0.36
C VAL A 242 -13.42 22.51 0.45
N VAL A 243 -12.77 22.79 1.58
CA VAL A 243 -12.30 21.78 2.52
C VAL A 243 -12.99 21.99 3.86
N ARG A 244 -13.73 20.99 4.32
CA ARG A 244 -14.37 20.99 5.64
C ARG A 244 -13.58 20.12 6.59
N MET A 245 -13.20 20.67 7.73
CA MET A 245 -12.53 20.00 8.83
C MET A 245 -13.47 19.95 10.03
N THR A 246 -13.60 18.79 10.64
CA THR A 246 -14.43 18.60 11.85
C THR A 246 -13.60 17.96 12.94
N TYR A 247 -13.65 18.52 14.15
CA TYR A 247 -13.05 17.93 15.33
C TYR A 247 -13.95 18.15 16.54
N LYS A 248 -14.41 17.06 17.16
CA LYS A 248 -15.45 17.10 18.21
C LYS A 248 -16.68 17.87 17.70
N ASN A 249 -17.12 18.90 18.41
CA ASN A 249 -18.23 19.76 18.01
C ASN A 249 -17.79 20.97 17.18
N ALA A 250 -16.51 21.16 16.86
CA ALA A 250 -16.04 22.30 16.07
C ALA A 250 -15.92 21.94 14.59
N VAL A 251 -16.38 22.83 13.72
CA VAL A 251 -16.24 22.73 12.27
C VAL A 251 -15.52 23.96 11.73
N ARG A 252 -14.55 23.75 10.84
CA ARG A 252 -13.91 24.79 10.04
C ARG A 252 -14.06 24.47 8.55
N GLU A 253 -14.54 25.43 7.77
CA GLU A 253 -14.65 25.33 6.32
C GLU A 253 -13.73 26.36 5.66
N LEU A 254 -12.88 25.88 4.76
CA LEU A 254 -12.01 26.69 3.92
C LEU A 254 -12.59 26.70 2.51
N ASP A 255 -13.05 27.85 2.02
CA ASP A 255 -13.50 28.05 0.64
C ASP A 255 -12.43 28.86 -0.12
N PHE A 256 -11.60 28.14 -0.87
CA PHE A 256 -10.48 28.71 -1.64
C PHE A 256 -10.95 29.48 -2.88
N LYS A 257 -12.18 29.24 -3.38
CA LYS A 257 -12.72 30.01 -4.50
C LYS A 257 -13.12 31.41 -4.07
N LYS A 258 -13.49 31.58 -2.80
CA LYS A 258 -13.90 32.86 -2.22
C LYS A 258 -12.88 33.46 -1.26
N ALA A 259 -11.78 32.74 -1.00
CA ALA A 259 -10.82 33.06 0.06
C ALA A 259 -11.51 33.28 1.43
N LEU A 260 -12.49 32.43 1.76
CA LEU A 260 -13.28 32.52 3.00
C LEU A 260 -12.93 31.42 3.98
N VAL A 261 -12.97 31.78 5.26
CA VAL A 261 -12.91 30.85 6.39
C VAL A 261 -14.20 30.99 7.18
N ARG A 262 -14.85 29.86 7.48
CA ARG A 262 -16.05 29.80 8.32
C ARG A 262 -15.83 28.83 9.46
N GLU A 263 -16.33 29.18 10.63
CA GLU A 263 -16.25 28.35 11.83
C GLU A 263 -17.59 28.33 12.54
N TRP A 264 -18.00 27.15 12.99
CA TRP A 264 -19.23 26.98 13.77
C TRP A 264 -19.15 25.73 14.65
N GLN A 265 -20.10 25.61 15.58
CA GLN A 265 -20.28 24.40 16.39
C GLN A 265 -21.45 23.56 15.85
N GLN A 266 -21.29 22.24 15.86
CA GLN A 266 -22.34 21.26 15.54
C GLN A 266 -23.25 20.98 16.73
#